data_AF-A0A938R770-F1
#
_entry.id   AF-A0A938R770-F1
#
_cell.length_a   1.000
_cell.length_b   1.000
_cell.length_c   1.000
_cell.angle_alpha   90.00
_cell.angle_beta   90.00
_cell.angle_gamma   90.00
#
_symmetry.space_group_name_H-M   'P 1'
#
loop_
_entity.id
_entity.type
_entity.pdbx_description
1 polymer ?
#
loop_
_entity_poly.entity_id
_entity_poly.type
_entity_poly.pdbx_seq_one_letter_code
_entity_poly.pdbx_strand_id
1 'polypeptide(L)'
;MLSRQEAIYGRAPAKTAADGGFASRDNLRRAKTPGVKDAMFAKKRGLRVLEMVRSLWVYQKLRNFRAGLEGNISRLKRVFGLARGAWQGWPGFRQYVWSAVVSYNVLVLGMLLQAP
;
A
#
# COMPACT_ATOMS: atom_id res chain seq x y z
N MET A 1 -6.74 -0.96 10.64
CA MET A 1 -6.08 -0.19 9.54
C MET A 1 -6.95 0.97 9.07
N LEU A 2 -8.18 0.72 8.61
CA LEU A 2 -9.08 1.79 8.14
C LEU A 2 -9.42 2.81 9.25
N SER A 3 -9.77 2.37 10.45
CA SER A 3 -10.03 3.26 11.59
C SER A 3 -8.82 4.13 11.96
N ARG A 4 -7.59 3.61 11.80
CA ARG A 4 -6.36 4.39 12.03
C ARG A 4 -6.17 5.45 10.94
N GLN A 5 -6.43 5.12 9.69
CA GLN A 5 -6.38 6.09 8.60
C GLN A 5 -7.44 7.17 8.81
N GLU A 6 -8.66 6.80 9.20
CA GLU A 6 -9.71 7.76 9.52
C GLU A 6 -9.32 8.68 10.69
N ALA A 7 -8.72 8.15 11.76
CA ALA A 7 -8.21 8.97 12.86
C ALA A 7 -7.12 9.96 12.43
N ILE A 8 -6.26 9.60 11.47
CA ILE A 8 -5.18 10.48 10.96
C ILE A 8 -5.74 11.57 10.02
N TYR A 9 -6.68 11.22 9.14
CA TYR A 9 -7.13 12.11 8.07
C TYR A 9 -8.52 12.71 8.32
N GLY A 10 -9.17 12.39 9.45
CA GLY A 10 -10.52 12.83 9.80
C GLY A 10 -11.62 12.28 8.89
N ARG A 11 -11.32 11.30 8.02
CA ARG A 11 -12.28 10.70 7.09
C ARG A 11 -11.87 9.30 6.64
N ALA A 12 -12.87 8.44 6.45
CA ALA A 12 -12.68 7.15 5.80
C ALA A 12 -12.20 7.29 4.35
N PRO A 13 -11.41 6.34 3.83
CA PRO A 13 -10.91 6.41 2.46
C PRO A 13 -11.98 5.91 1.50
N ALA A 14 -12.21 6.62 0.38
CA ALA A 14 -13.21 6.20 -0.59
C ALA A 14 -12.93 4.82 -1.23
N LYS A 15 -11.64 4.43 -1.27
CA LYS A 15 -11.19 3.14 -1.83
C LYS A 15 -10.04 2.58 -0.99
N THR A 16 -9.98 1.26 -0.88
CA THR A 16 -8.89 0.55 -0.22
C THR A 16 -8.47 -0.67 -1.03
N ALA A 17 -7.18 -1.03 -0.94
CA ALA A 17 -6.61 -2.20 -1.56
C ALA A 17 -5.75 -2.95 -0.53
N ALA A 18 -5.97 -4.26 -0.41
CA ALA A 18 -5.28 -5.10 0.55
C ALA A 18 -4.82 -6.43 -0.06
N ASP A 19 -3.87 -7.08 0.61
CA ASP A 19 -3.33 -8.36 0.17
C ASP A 19 -4.33 -9.49 0.29
N GLY A 20 -4.08 -10.55 -0.47
CA GLY A 20 -4.93 -11.74 -0.48
C GLY A 20 -4.98 -12.51 0.84
N GLY A 21 -4.05 -12.23 1.77
CA GLY A 21 -4.10 -12.75 3.15
C GLY A 21 -5.22 -12.14 3.98
N PHE A 22 -5.72 -10.95 3.62
CA PHE A 22 -6.82 -10.28 4.30
C PHE A 22 -8.19 -10.57 3.67
N ALA A 23 -8.24 -11.33 2.57
CA ALA A 23 -9.47 -11.60 1.85
C ALA A 23 -10.38 -12.55 2.63
N SER A 24 -11.50 -12.04 3.13
CA SER A 24 -12.59 -12.83 3.70
C SER A 24 -13.91 -12.07 3.58
N ARG A 25 -15.04 -12.77 3.64
CA ARG A 25 -16.38 -12.13 3.68
C ARG A 25 -16.52 -11.19 4.86
N ASP A 26 -15.96 -11.58 6.00
CA ASP A 26 -16.02 -10.77 7.21
C ASP A 26 -15.19 -9.49 7.09
N ASN A 27 -13.97 -9.59 6.57
CA ASN A 27 -13.13 -8.42 6.31
C ASN A 27 -13.72 -7.51 5.24
N LEU A 28 -14.41 -8.06 4.22
CA LEU A 28 -15.11 -7.24 3.24
C LEU A 28 -16.25 -6.44 3.89
N ARG A 29 -17.06 -7.06 4.76
CA ARG A 29 -18.11 -6.36 5.52
C ARG A 29 -17.53 -5.27 6.41
N ARG A 30 -16.46 -5.57 7.14
CA ARG A 30 -15.75 -4.58 7.98
C ARG A 30 -15.07 -3.48 7.17
N ALA A 31 -14.66 -3.77 5.93
CA ALA A 31 -14.02 -2.79 5.08
C ALA A 31 -15.02 -1.83 4.42
N LYS A 32 -16.25 -2.29 4.13
CA LYS A 32 -17.34 -1.46 3.61
C LYS A 32 -18.11 -0.72 4.72
N THR A 33 -17.37 -0.03 5.59
CA THR A 33 -17.95 0.95 6.52
C THR A 33 -18.46 2.18 5.76
N PRO A 34 -19.29 3.03 6.39
CA PRO A 34 -19.65 4.33 5.82
C PRO A 34 -18.41 5.08 5.32
N GLY A 35 -18.45 5.52 4.06
CA GLY A 35 -17.34 6.22 3.41
C GLY A 35 -16.43 5.37 2.52
N VAL A 36 -16.32 4.05 2.76
CA VAL A 36 -15.52 3.15 1.90
C VAL A 36 -16.39 2.52 0.81
N LYS A 37 -16.22 3.00 -0.43
CA LYS A 37 -17.04 2.55 -1.58
C LYS A 37 -16.49 1.29 -2.25
N ASP A 38 -15.16 1.22 -2.39
CA ASP A 38 -14.47 0.12 -3.08
C ASP A 38 -13.40 -0.50 -2.16
N ALA A 39 -13.54 -1.79 -1.86
CA ALA A 39 -12.60 -2.52 -1.01
C ALA A 39 -12.06 -3.75 -1.76
N MET A 40 -10.87 -3.60 -2.35
CA MET A 40 -10.25 -4.64 -3.17
C MET A 40 -9.33 -5.54 -2.34
N PHE A 41 -9.45 -6.85 -2.51
CA PHE A 41 -8.46 -7.83 -2.06
C PHE A 41 -7.77 -8.52 -3.23
N ALA A 42 -6.44 -8.68 -3.16
CA ALA A 42 -5.65 -9.22 -4.27
C ALA A 42 -6.00 -10.68 -4.64
N LYS A 43 -6.54 -11.44 -3.68
CA LYS A 43 -7.11 -12.77 -3.90
C LYS A 43 -8.61 -12.73 -3.61
N LYS A 44 -9.40 -13.43 -4.42
CA LYS A 44 -10.86 -13.44 -4.30
C LYS A 44 -11.36 -14.22 -3.07
N ARG A 45 -10.78 -15.38 -2.74
CA ARG A 45 -11.20 -16.24 -1.60
C ARG A 45 -12.73 -16.43 -1.50
N GLY A 46 -13.39 -16.69 -2.62
CA GLY A 46 -14.86 -16.87 -2.67
C GLY A 46 -15.68 -15.57 -2.67
N LEU A 47 -15.03 -14.41 -2.77
CA LEU A 47 -15.68 -13.12 -3.00
C LEU A 47 -15.84 -12.85 -4.50
N ARG A 48 -16.99 -12.33 -4.89
CA ARG A 48 -17.20 -11.81 -6.24
C ARG A 48 -16.56 -10.43 -6.35
N VAL A 49 -16.02 -10.11 -7.52
CA VAL A 49 -15.34 -8.81 -7.73
C VAL A 49 -16.29 -7.64 -7.51
N LEU A 50 -17.55 -7.78 -7.93
CA LEU A 50 -18.56 -6.73 -7.76
C LEU A 50 -19.03 -6.57 -6.30
N GLU A 51 -18.79 -7.56 -5.42
CA GLU A 51 -18.99 -7.38 -3.98
C GLU A 51 -17.88 -6.51 -3.38
N MET A 52 -16.66 -6.61 -3.92
CA MET A 52 -15.49 -5.84 -3.50
C MET A 52 -15.54 -4.39 -4.01
N VAL A 53 -15.81 -4.19 -5.29
CA VAL A 53 -15.70 -2.89 -5.97
C VAL A 53 -16.82 -2.69 -6.98
N ARG A 54 -17.06 -1.44 -7.38
CA ARG A 54 -18.15 -1.10 -8.31
C ARG A 54 -17.99 -1.61 -9.76
N SER A 55 -16.77 -1.90 -10.20
CA SER A 55 -16.52 -2.39 -11.57
C SER A 55 -15.19 -3.13 -11.70
N LEU A 56 -15.07 -3.96 -12.74
CA LEU A 56 -13.82 -4.65 -13.07
C LEU A 56 -12.67 -3.68 -13.34
N TRP A 57 -12.95 -2.53 -13.94
CA TRP A 57 -11.95 -1.48 -14.16
C TRP A 57 -11.41 -0.93 -12.83
N VAL A 58 -12.29 -0.63 -11.86
CA VAL A 58 -11.85 -0.18 -10.53
C VAL A 58 -11.05 -1.27 -9.82
N TYR A 59 -11.47 -2.55 -9.96
CA TYR A 59 -10.73 -3.68 -9.41
C TYR A 59 -9.29 -3.72 -9.94
N GLN A 60 -9.14 -3.62 -11.27
CA GLN A 60 -7.83 -3.67 -11.91
C GLN A 60 -6.98 -2.46 -11.52
N LYS A 61 -7.56 -1.26 -11.44
CA LYS A 61 -6.86 -0.05 -11.01
C LYS A 61 -6.33 -0.17 -9.59
N LEU A 62 -7.15 -0.66 -8.64
CA LEU A 62 -6.71 -0.90 -7.27
C LEU A 62 -5.67 -2.02 -7.18
N ARG A 63 -5.72 -3.02 -8.09
CA ARG A 63 -4.75 -4.12 -8.13
C ARG A 63 -3.39 -3.65 -8.59
N ASN A 64 -3.37 -2.81 -9.62
CA ASN A 64 -2.16 -2.17 -10.12
C ASN A 64 -1.58 -1.21 -9.06
N PHE A 65 -2.42 -0.43 -8.38
CA PHE A 65 -1.99 0.44 -7.28
C PHE A 65 -1.26 -0.35 -6.17
N ARG A 66 -1.87 -1.45 -5.71
CA ARG A 66 -1.27 -2.33 -4.69
C ARG A 66 0.05 -2.95 -5.19
N ALA A 67 0.08 -3.45 -6.43
CA ALA A 67 1.30 -4.00 -7.03
C ALA A 67 2.41 -2.93 -7.16
N GLY A 68 2.06 -1.67 -7.42
CA GLY A 68 2.99 -0.55 -7.42
C GLY A 68 3.64 -0.32 -6.04
N LEU A 69 2.86 -0.42 -4.96
CA LEU A 69 3.39 -0.36 -3.59
C LEU A 69 4.38 -1.51 -3.31
N GLU A 70 4.07 -2.73 -3.74
CA GLU A 70 5.00 -3.87 -3.63
C GLU A 70 6.27 -3.65 -4.45
N GLY A 71 6.15 -3.08 -5.65
CA GLY A 71 7.29 -2.70 -6.48
C GLY A 71 8.19 -1.69 -5.78
N ASN A 72 7.61 -0.68 -5.15
CA ASN A 72 8.34 0.33 -4.38
C ASN A 72 9.10 -0.30 -3.20
N ILE A 73 8.44 -1.16 -2.43
CA ILE A 73 9.07 -1.88 -1.30
C ILE A 73 10.19 -2.80 -1.81
N SER A 74 9.98 -3.50 -2.93
CA SER A 74 10.99 -4.36 -3.54
C SER A 74 12.23 -3.56 -3.95
N ARG A 75 12.02 -2.41 -4.62
CA ARG A 75 13.10 -1.49 -5.01
C ARG A 75 13.85 -0.95 -3.80
N LEU A 76 13.14 -0.51 -2.77
CA LEU A 76 13.71 -0.08 -1.49
C LEU A 76 14.61 -1.16 -0.86
N LYS A 77 14.13 -2.42 -0.82
CA LYS A 77 14.90 -3.54 -0.24
C LYS A 77 16.14 -3.89 -1.05
N ARG A 78 16.00 -4.02 -2.38
CA ARG A 78 17.05 -4.57 -3.25
C ARG A 78 18.07 -3.52 -3.70
N VAL A 79 17.63 -2.30 -3.99
CA VAL A 79 18.48 -1.24 -4.56
C VAL A 79 19.00 -0.31 -3.46
N PHE A 80 18.17 0.01 -2.47
CA PHE A 80 18.52 0.93 -1.39
C PHE A 80 18.97 0.22 -0.10
N GLY A 81 19.18 -1.09 -0.15
CA GLY A 81 19.76 -1.86 0.96
C GLY A 81 18.82 -2.17 2.12
N LEU A 82 17.54 -1.77 2.10
CA LEU A 82 16.61 -2.03 3.21
C LEU A 82 16.30 -3.52 3.47
N ALA A 83 16.87 -4.45 2.71
CA ALA A 83 16.82 -5.87 3.04
C ALA A 83 17.60 -6.23 4.32
N ARG A 84 18.67 -5.51 4.66
CA ARG A 84 19.51 -5.77 5.85
C ARG A 84 20.05 -4.46 6.44
N GLY A 85 19.89 -4.28 7.76
CA GLY A 85 20.48 -3.15 8.47
C GLY A 85 21.98 -3.40 8.69
N ALA A 86 22.82 -2.69 7.93
CA ALA A 86 24.28 -2.86 8.01
C ALA A 86 24.93 -2.05 9.14
N TRP A 87 24.22 -1.08 9.72
CA TRP A 87 24.76 -0.17 10.73
C TRP A 87 24.44 -0.69 12.13
N GLN A 88 25.45 -0.67 13.00
CA GLN A 88 25.37 -1.23 14.35
C GLN A 88 24.60 -0.34 15.32
N GLY A 89 23.94 -0.98 16.29
CA GLY A 89 23.18 -0.31 17.33
C GLY A 89 21.86 0.30 16.86
N TRP A 90 20.98 0.61 17.81
CA TRP A 90 19.69 1.22 17.52
C TRP A 90 19.79 2.59 16.83
N PRO A 91 20.70 3.51 17.22
CA PRO A 91 20.89 4.77 16.50
C PRO A 91 21.33 4.55 15.05
N GLY A 92 22.28 3.64 14.82
CA GLY A 92 22.77 3.30 13.49
C GLY A 92 21.66 2.70 12.62
N PHE A 93 20.87 1.76 13.17
CA PHE A 93 19.72 1.20 12.45
C PHE A 93 18.70 2.27 12.04
N ARG A 94 18.34 3.20 12.95
CA ARG A 94 17.42 4.29 12.63
C ARG A 94 17.96 5.16 11.50
N GLN A 95 19.23 5.58 11.60
CA GLN A 95 19.87 6.40 10.57
C GLN A 95 19.94 5.66 9.23
N TYR A 96 20.24 4.36 9.23
CA TYR A 96 20.26 3.52 8.04
C TYR A 96 18.88 3.52 7.33
N VAL A 97 17.82 3.28 8.10
CA VAL A 97 16.45 3.28 7.56
C VAL A 97 16.07 4.64 7.00
N TRP A 98 16.37 5.72 7.72
CA TRP A 98 16.12 7.09 7.28
C TRP A 98 16.84 7.42 5.97
N SER A 99 18.15 7.18 5.92
CA SER A 99 18.96 7.44 4.73
C SER A 99 18.45 6.70 3.50
N ALA A 100 18.08 5.42 3.64
CA ALA A 100 17.56 4.64 2.53
C ALA A 100 16.20 5.15 2.02
N VAL A 101 15.28 5.51 2.93
CA VAL A 101 13.95 6.05 2.58
C VAL A 101 14.07 7.43 1.93
N VAL A 102 14.91 8.32 2.46
CA VAL A 102 15.14 9.66 1.89
C VAL A 102 15.75 9.55 0.50
N SER A 103 16.81 8.78 0.32
CA SER A 103 17.46 8.59 -0.98
C SER A 103 16.51 8.04 -2.04
N TYR A 104 15.64 7.09 -1.66
CA TYR A 104 14.61 6.57 -2.56
C TYR A 104 13.61 7.65 -2.98
N ASN A 105 13.08 8.42 -2.03
CA ASN A 105 12.11 9.46 -2.33
C ASN A 105 12.70 10.58 -3.21
N VAL A 106 13.94 11.00 -2.93
CA VAL A 106 14.66 11.98 -3.78
C VAL A 106 14.77 11.49 -5.22
N LEU A 107 15.16 10.23 -5.42
CA LEU A 107 15.24 9.65 -6.76
C LEU A 107 13.88 9.59 -7.46
N VAL A 108 12.83 9.18 -6.76
CA VAL A 108 11.46 9.14 -7.31
C VAL A 108 10.96 10.52 -7.69
N LEU A 109 11.16 11.53 -6.82
CA LEU A 109 10.78 12.91 -7.12
C LEU A 109 11.54 13.45 -8.33
N GLY A 110 12.84 13.19 -8.42
CA GLY A 110 13.64 13.57 -9.60
C GLY A 110 13.10 12.94 -10.90
N MET A 111 12.74 11.66 -10.87
CA MET A 111 12.13 10.99 -12.03
C MET A 111 10.76 11.57 -12.41
N LEU A 112 9.94 11.93 -11.43
CA LEU A 112 8.61 12.51 -11.69
C LEU A 112 8.70 13.93 -12.24
N LEU A 113 9.69 14.73 -11.81
CA LEU A 113 9.92 16.07 -12.34
C LEU A 113 10.44 16.07 -13.78
N GLN A 114 11.06 14.97 -14.22
CA GLN A 114 11.58 14.78 -15.58
C GLN A 114 10.60 14.04 -16.50
N ALA A 115 9.44 13.62 -15.98
CA ALA A 115 8.43 12.97 -16.79
C ALA A 115 7.77 14.00 -17.73
N PRO A 116 7.67 13.71 -19.05
CA PRO A 116 7.05 14.60 -20.03
C PRO A 116 5.55 14.78 -19.81
#